data_AF-A0A7M3TD65-F1
#
_entry.id   AF-A0A7M3TD65-F1
#
_cell.length_a   1.000
_cell.length_b   1.000
_cell.length_c   1.000
_cell.angle_alpha   90.00
_cell.angle_beta   90.00
_cell.angle_gamma   90.00
#
_symmetry.space_group_name_H-M   'P 1'
#
loop_
_entity.id
_entity.type
_entity.pdbx_description
1 polymer ?
#
loop_
_entity_poly.entity_id
_entity_poly.type
_entity_poly.pdbx_seq_one_letter_code
_entity_poly.pdbx_strand_id
1 'polypeptide(L)'
;MKRLSVFVMLLFTLTYAYSSTATKNFNCPVFKPGQVCTSVNPFCGDNCSNTPFCTTTCWPTSAGSAWAGAGVTSETKQLYCPQSTFANCHFSGPPTPTGVNPSENPSLPCKVNKDGKTANCRCKVFTGPSYVNIDGIMNLGVYYETVAVCGKDGSKCKNLSTCEPGGKGKCVGKIAPVCSYVAAQNRKDDRVSFIPGYDLISTYSFDMNKAYDAAGPKGGPACSNIDVAGCMAQPCKYEKGSKEFANCTCPITKNVKSFRLHSKIASCDLPKGYVWE
;
A
#
# COMPACT_ATOMS: atom_id res chain seq x y z
N MET A 1 -39.14 -56.20 -46.59
CA MET A 1 -37.77 -56.12 -46.04
C MET A 1 -37.72 -54.96 -45.04
N LYS A 2 -37.71 -55.24 -43.73
CA LYS A 2 -37.59 -54.23 -42.67
C LYS A 2 -36.10 -53.98 -42.43
N ARG A 3 -35.62 -52.74 -42.66
CA ARG A 3 -34.26 -52.33 -42.28
C ARG A 3 -34.30 -51.77 -40.86
N LEU A 4 -33.58 -52.45 -39.98
CA LEU A 4 -33.36 -52.10 -38.59
C LEU A 4 -32.15 -51.15 -38.54
N SER A 5 -32.36 -49.88 -38.19
CA SER A 5 -31.27 -48.92 -37.98
C SER A 5 -30.92 -48.90 -36.49
N VAL A 6 -29.77 -49.48 -36.16
CA VAL A 6 -29.15 -49.44 -34.82
C VAL A 6 -28.41 -48.12 -34.68
N PHE A 7 -28.84 -47.26 -33.75
CA PHE A 7 -28.11 -46.08 -33.32
C PHE A 7 -27.17 -46.46 -32.16
N VAL A 8 -25.86 -46.39 -32.40
CA VAL A 8 -24.82 -46.57 -31.37
C VAL A 8 -24.55 -45.20 -30.74
N MET A 9 -24.93 -45.03 -29.48
CA MET A 9 -24.65 -43.84 -28.68
C MET A 9 -23.29 -44.03 -27.98
N LEU A 10 -22.24 -43.37 -28.48
CA LEU A 10 -20.93 -43.33 -27.80
C LEU A 10 -21.00 -42.31 -26.64
N LEU A 11 -21.03 -42.80 -25.40
CA LEU A 11 -20.80 -42.00 -24.20
C LEU A 11 -19.30 -41.72 -24.04
N PHE A 12 -18.89 -40.48 -24.26
CA PHE A 12 -17.58 -39.97 -23.81
C PHE A 12 -17.68 -39.57 -22.34
N THR A 13 -17.22 -40.44 -21.43
CA THR A 13 -16.99 -40.06 -20.04
C THR A 13 -15.69 -39.26 -19.96
N LEU A 14 -15.78 -37.92 -19.94
CA LEU A 14 -14.68 -37.06 -19.50
C LEU A 14 -14.43 -37.31 -18.01
N THR A 15 -13.41 -38.10 -17.70
CA THR A 15 -12.85 -38.15 -16.35
C THR A 15 -12.09 -36.84 -16.10
N TYR A 16 -12.77 -35.86 -15.52
CA TYR A 16 -12.12 -34.70 -14.91
C TYR A 16 -11.30 -35.19 -13.73
N ALA A 17 -9.99 -35.37 -13.94
CA ALA A 17 -9.04 -35.57 -12.86
C ALA A 17 -9.01 -34.27 -12.03
N TYR A 18 -9.80 -34.24 -10.97
CA TYR A 18 -9.66 -33.28 -9.88
C TYR A 18 -8.31 -33.58 -9.21
N SER A 19 -7.23 -32.95 -9.71
CA SER A 19 -5.99 -32.87 -8.97
C SER A 19 -6.27 -32.08 -7.70
N SER A 20 -6.54 -32.79 -6.60
CA SER A 20 -6.52 -32.20 -5.28
C SER A 20 -5.08 -31.76 -5.01
N THR A 21 -4.76 -30.50 -5.32
CA THR A 21 -3.55 -29.88 -4.83
C THR A 21 -3.56 -29.99 -3.32
N ALA A 22 -2.70 -30.86 -2.80
CA ALA A 22 -2.41 -30.95 -1.38
C ALA A 22 -2.19 -29.53 -0.87
N THR A 23 -3.07 -29.07 0.02
CA THR A 23 -2.87 -27.84 0.77
C THR A 23 -1.64 -28.05 1.64
N LYS A 24 -0.44 -27.75 1.11
CA LYS A 24 0.74 -27.56 1.94
C LYS A 24 0.33 -26.55 3.00
N ASN A 25 0.34 -26.97 4.26
CA ASN A 25 0.16 -26.07 5.39
C ASN A 25 1.22 -24.99 5.26
N PHE A 26 0.82 -23.83 4.78
CA PHE A 26 1.72 -22.75 4.49
C PHE A 26 1.86 -21.89 5.74
N ASN A 27 3.06 -21.89 6.31
CA ASN A 27 3.39 -21.03 7.45
C ASN A 27 4.17 -19.81 6.94
N CYS A 28 3.73 -18.61 7.31
CA CYS A 28 4.48 -17.41 7.01
C CYS A 28 5.88 -17.45 7.63
N PRO A 29 6.92 -16.99 6.90
CA PRO A 29 8.27 -17.00 7.41
C PRO A 29 8.39 -16.09 8.63
N VAL A 30 9.18 -16.53 9.61
CA VAL A 30 9.56 -15.74 10.78
C VAL A 30 10.97 -15.20 10.56
N PHE A 31 11.13 -13.89 10.67
CA PHE A 31 12.41 -13.22 10.49
C PHE A 31 13.05 -12.87 11.83
N LYS A 32 14.38 -12.90 11.88
CA LYS A 32 15.12 -12.37 13.03
C LYS A 32 14.91 -10.85 13.12
N PRO A 33 14.92 -10.26 14.33
CA PRO A 33 14.91 -8.81 14.48
C PRO A 33 16.01 -8.14 13.65
N GLY A 34 15.67 -7.09 12.89
CA GLY A 34 16.62 -6.37 12.05
C GLY A 34 16.96 -7.03 10.70
N GLN A 35 16.43 -8.23 10.42
CA GLN A 35 16.77 -8.96 9.20
C GLN A 35 16.18 -8.28 7.96
N VAL A 36 17.04 -7.93 7.00
CA VAL A 36 16.62 -7.27 5.77
C VAL A 36 15.89 -8.26 4.86
N CYS A 37 14.73 -7.88 4.31
CA CYS A 37 13.91 -8.77 3.48
C CYS A 37 14.68 -9.32 2.28
N THR A 38 15.57 -8.51 1.71
CA THR A 38 16.36 -8.85 0.52
C THR A 38 17.68 -9.57 0.81
N SER A 39 17.97 -9.87 2.09
CA SER A 39 19.12 -10.68 2.49
C SER A 39 18.77 -12.16 2.64
N VAL A 40 17.56 -12.56 2.26
CA VAL A 40 17.10 -13.95 2.25
C VAL A 40 16.49 -14.30 0.91
N ASN A 41 16.43 -15.60 0.62
CA ASN A 41 15.66 -16.09 -0.50
C ASN A 41 14.15 -15.90 -0.22
N PRO A 42 13.36 -15.51 -1.22
CA PRO A 42 11.91 -15.46 -1.08
C PRO A 42 11.36 -16.81 -0.65
N PHE A 43 10.46 -16.81 0.33
CA PHE A 43 9.82 -18.03 0.82
C PHE A 43 9.02 -18.76 -0.28
N CYS A 44 8.61 -18.01 -1.29
CA CYS A 44 7.80 -18.43 -2.44
C CYS A 44 8.66 -18.82 -3.66
N GLY A 45 9.99 -18.80 -3.54
CA GLY A 45 10.88 -19.00 -4.69
C GLY A 45 10.64 -17.95 -5.77
N ASP A 46 10.54 -18.39 -7.03
CA ASP A 46 10.34 -17.51 -8.18
C ASP A 46 8.87 -17.18 -8.46
N ASN A 47 7.93 -17.83 -7.78
CA ASN A 47 6.49 -17.73 -8.03
C ASN A 47 5.76 -16.99 -6.89
N CYS A 48 6.35 -15.89 -6.42
CA CYS A 48 5.74 -15.04 -5.41
C CYS A 48 4.49 -14.35 -5.95
N SER A 49 3.46 -14.27 -5.11
CA SER A 49 2.19 -13.60 -5.41
C SER A 49 1.56 -13.03 -4.13
N ASN A 50 0.35 -12.49 -4.20
CA ASN A 50 -0.40 -12.09 -3.01
C ASN A 50 -0.85 -13.25 -2.12
N THR A 51 -0.83 -14.49 -2.63
CA THR A 51 -1.22 -15.68 -1.87
C THR A 51 -0.06 -16.66 -1.71
N PRO A 52 0.06 -17.27 -0.52
CA PRO A 52 -0.65 -16.97 0.72
C PRO A 52 -0.24 -15.60 1.28
N PHE A 53 -1.19 -14.91 1.94
CA PHE A 53 -0.91 -13.60 2.52
C PHE A 53 0.00 -13.75 3.75
N CYS A 54 1.17 -13.14 3.67
CA CYS A 54 2.08 -12.99 4.80
C CYS A 54 2.46 -11.53 4.96
N THR A 55 2.32 -11.02 6.18
CA THR A 55 2.79 -9.68 6.50
C THR A 55 4.30 -9.61 6.33
N THR A 56 4.79 -8.57 5.67
CA THR A 56 6.21 -8.24 5.64
C THR A 56 6.66 -7.93 7.07
N THR A 57 7.43 -8.82 7.70
CA THR A 57 7.94 -8.62 9.08
C THR A 57 9.47 -8.48 9.14
N CYS A 58 10.16 -8.83 8.05
CA CYS A 58 11.53 -8.41 7.80
C CYS A 58 11.62 -6.90 7.56
N TRP A 59 12.84 -6.36 7.52
CA TRP A 59 13.09 -4.95 7.23
C TRP A 59 13.29 -4.74 5.71
N PRO A 60 12.41 -3.99 5.02
CA PRO A 60 12.62 -3.59 3.64
C PRO A 60 13.94 -2.87 3.38
N THR A 61 14.47 -2.14 4.39
CA THR A 61 15.74 -1.40 4.32
C THR A 61 16.66 -1.74 5.49
N SER A 62 17.94 -1.36 5.43
CA SER A 62 18.86 -1.50 6.57
C SER A 62 18.50 -0.60 7.77
N ALA A 63 17.70 0.44 7.55
CA ALA A 63 17.29 1.39 8.57
C ALA A 63 16.00 0.98 9.31
N GLY A 64 15.37 -0.12 8.92
CA GLY A 64 14.07 -0.50 9.45
C GLY A 64 13.04 -0.71 8.37
N SER A 65 11.80 -0.84 8.83
CA SER A 65 10.68 -0.73 7.91
C SER A 65 10.41 0.71 7.51
N ALA A 66 10.11 0.91 6.22
CA ALA A 66 9.65 2.20 5.71
C ALA A 66 8.14 2.41 5.91
N TRP A 67 7.49 1.66 6.81
CA TRP A 67 6.10 1.89 7.20
C TRP A 67 5.88 3.20 7.98
N ALA A 68 6.89 4.05 8.11
CA ALA A 68 6.74 5.42 8.58
C ALA A 68 7.04 6.36 7.41
N GLY A 69 6.16 7.33 7.18
CA GLY A 69 6.29 8.35 6.12
C GLY A 69 7.62 9.12 6.11
N ALA A 70 8.51 8.89 7.09
CA ALA A 70 9.88 9.40 7.17
C ALA A 70 10.84 8.85 6.08
N GLY A 71 10.41 7.88 5.28
CA GLY A 71 11.30 7.07 4.43
C GLY A 71 11.37 7.42 2.94
N VAL A 72 10.80 8.52 2.44
CA VAL A 72 10.96 8.87 1.01
C VAL A 72 12.31 9.56 0.80
N THR A 73 13.38 8.77 0.79
CA THR A 73 14.71 9.27 0.41
C THR A 73 14.96 9.19 -1.10
N SER A 74 14.08 8.53 -1.87
CA SER A 74 14.22 8.41 -3.32
C SER A 74 12.89 8.39 -4.08
N GLU A 75 12.80 9.23 -5.11
CA GLU A 75 11.72 9.22 -6.11
C GLU A 75 11.62 7.87 -6.85
N THR A 76 12.72 7.13 -7.00
CA THR A 76 12.73 5.84 -7.69
C THR A 76 11.93 4.77 -6.94
N LYS A 77 11.82 4.90 -5.61
CA LYS A 77 11.09 3.97 -4.75
C LYS A 77 9.58 4.19 -4.75
N GLN A 78 9.13 5.33 -5.28
CA GLN A 78 7.71 5.67 -5.42
C GLN A 78 7.20 5.11 -6.74
N LEU A 79 6.75 3.87 -6.74
CA LEU A 79 6.31 3.14 -7.93
C LEU A 79 4.99 3.71 -8.45
N TYR A 80 4.96 4.07 -9.73
CA TYR A 80 3.80 4.68 -10.37
C TYR A 80 2.76 3.62 -10.74
N CYS A 81 1.54 3.79 -10.22
CA CYS A 81 0.37 2.98 -10.53
C CYS A 81 -0.66 3.84 -11.28
N PRO A 82 -0.96 3.54 -12.56
CA PRO A 82 -1.73 4.44 -13.42
C PRO A 82 -3.21 4.54 -13.04
N GLN A 83 -3.77 3.47 -12.48
CA GLN A 83 -5.19 3.40 -12.18
C GLN A 83 -5.41 2.52 -10.96
N SER A 84 -5.87 3.12 -9.86
CA SER A 84 -6.36 2.39 -8.69
C SER A 84 -7.41 3.22 -7.97
N THR A 85 -8.25 2.56 -7.16
CA THR A 85 -9.00 3.24 -6.10
C THR A 85 -8.22 3.08 -4.81
N PHE A 86 -7.92 4.17 -4.12
CA PHE A 86 -7.00 4.16 -2.99
C PHE A 86 -7.38 5.21 -1.94
N ALA A 87 -6.86 5.03 -0.74
CA ALA A 87 -6.94 6.02 0.33
C ALA A 87 -5.67 6.89 0.35
N ASN A 88 -5.80 8.21 0.24
CA ASN A 88 -4.68 9.14 0.39
C ASN A 88 -4.67 9.70 1.81
N CYS A 89 -3.74 9.20 2.62
CA CYS A 89 -3.62 9.55 4.03
C CYS A 89 -2.63 10.68 4.31
N HIS A 90 -2.01 11.25 3.27
CA HIS A 90 -0.83 12.10 3.41
C HIS A 90 -1.01 13.36 4.24
N PHE A 91 -2.26 13.84 4.32
CA PHE A 91 -2.62 15.04 5.08
C PHE A 91 -3.35 14.70 6.39
N SER A 92 -3.33 13.44 6.81
CA SER A 92 -3.97 13.01 8.05
C SER A 92 -3.13 13.39 9.26
N GLY A 93 -3.76 13.86 10.33
CA GLY A 93 -3.05 14.25 11.54
C GLY A 93 -3.96 14.70 12.68
N PRO A 94 -4.10 16.02 12.91
CA PRO A 94 -4.90 16.56 14.02
C PRO A 94 -6.40 16.24 13.86
N PRO A 95 -7.18 16.35 14.95
CA PRO A 95 -8.63 16.18 14.92
C PRO A 95 -9.40 17.29 14.21
N THR A 96 -8.73 18.41 13.91
CA THR A 96 -9.34 19.56 13.25
C THR A 96 -8.98 19.59 11.76
N PRO A 97 -9.83 20.16 10.89
CA PRO A 97 -9.47 20.43 9.51
C PRO A 97 -8.15 21.20 9.37
N THR A 98 -7.40 20.89 8.32
CA THR A 98 -6.13 21.54 7.96
C THR A 98 -6.13 21.93 6.48
N GLY A 99 -5.10 22.61 6.00
CA GLY A 99 -4.98 23.10 4.63
C GLY A 99 -5.36 24.58 4.48
N VAL A 100 -5.29 25.12 3.26
CA VAL A 100 -5.37 26.58 3.03
C VAL A 100 -6.74 27.17 3.34
N ASN A 101 -7.79 26.36 3.16
CA ASN A 101 -9.18 26.71 3.48
C ASN A 101 -9.76 25.66 4.44
N PRO A 102 -9.46 25.70 5.76
CA PRO A 102 -9.91 24.68 6.70
C PRO A 102 -11.45 24.53 6.80
N SER A 103 -12.21 25.58 6.46
CA SER A 103 -13.67 25.53 6.39
C SER A 103 -14.21 24.67 5.25
N GLU A 104 -13.41 24.47 4.21
CA GLU A 104 -13.76 23.70 3.00
C GLU A 104 -13.07 22.33 2.97
N ASN A 105 -11.99 22.17 3.76
CA ASN A 105 -11.27 20.92 3.88
C ASN A 105 -11.90 20.02 4.96
N PRO A 106 -12.03 18.71 4.71
CA PRO A 106 -12.51 17.79 5.73
C PRO A 106 -11.46 17.62 6.84
N SER A 107 -11.92 17.34 8.06
CA SER A 107 -11.04 16.82 9.11
C SER A 107 -10.57 15.41 8.75
N LEU A 108 -9.25 15.20 8.81
CA LEU A 108 -8.58 13.92 8.53
C LEU A 108 -7.75 13.49 9.75
N PRO A 109 -8.39 13.09 10.87
CA PRO A 109 -7.67 12.70 12.07
C PRO A 109 -6.84 11.44 11.88
N CYS A 110 -5.67 11.39 12.50
CA CYS A 110 -4.82 10.22 12.62
C CYS A 110 -4.56 9.95 14.10
N LYS A 111 -5.46 9.15 14.68
CA LYS A 111 -5.58 8.94 16.13
C LYS A 111 -4.85 7.69 16.55
N VAL A 112 -3.98 7.80 17.54
CA VAL A 112 -3.26 6.66 18.13
C VAL A 112 -4.26 5.69 18.76
N ASN A 113 -4.15 4.42 18.40
CA ASN A 113 -4.96 3.34 18.95
C ASN A 113 -4.53 3.02 20.39
N LYS A 114 -5.39 2.27 21.11
CA LYS A 114 -5.12 1.87 22.50
C LYS A 114 -3.84 1.04 22.67
N ASP A 115 -3.38 0.38 21.60
CA ASP A 115 -2.14 -0.40 21.60
C ASP A 115 -0.87 0.45 21.66
N GLY A 116 -0.97 1.76 21.39
CA GLY A 116 0.14 2.70 21.30
C GLY A 116 1.11 2.44 20.14
N LYS A 117 0.82 1.44 19.28
CA LYS A 117 1.68 0.94 18.20
C LYS A 117 1.11 1.25 16.83
N THR A 118 -0.19 1.43 16.73
CA THR A 118 -0.88 1.78 15.49
C THR A 118 -1.69 3.05 15.66
N ALA A 119 -1.98 3.74 14.57
CA ALA A 119 -2.93 4.83 14.48
C ALA A 119 -4.04 4.46 13.52
N ASN A 120 -5.26 4.94 13.79
CA ASN A 120 -6.35 4.93 12.85
C ASN A 120 -6.43 6.30 12.17
N CYS A 121 -6.12 6.33 10.88
CA CYS A 121 -6.00 7.55 10.10
C CYS A 121 -7.12 7.61 9.07
N ARG A 122 -7.89 8.69 9.15
CA ARG A 122 -8.96 8.99 8.22
C ARG A 122 -8.37 9.64 6.99
N CYS A 123 -8.63 9.06 5.84
CA CYS A 123 -7.99 9.40 4.58
C CYS A 123 -9.06 9.68 3.52
N LYS A 124 -8.76 10.58 2.59
CA LYS A 124 -9.66 10.85 1.46
C LYS A 124 -9.43 9.81 0.37
N VAL A 125 -10.51 9.30 -0.21
CA VAL A 125 -10.45 8.28 -1.26
C VAL A 125 -10.39 8.95 -2.63
N PHE A 126 -9.52 8.42 -3.49
CA PHE A 126 -9.38 8.86 -4.86
C PHE A 126 -9.42 7.67 -5.82
N THR A 127 -9.65 7.97 -7.09
CA THR A 127 -9.56 7.01 -8.19
C THR A 127 -8.73 7.63 -9.30
N GLY A 128 -7.64 6.97 -9.69
CA GLY A 128 -6.73 7.47 -10.71
C GLY A 128 -5.27 7.06 -10.44
N PRO A 129 -4.32 7.86 -10.95
CA PRO A 129 -2.89 7.61 -10.75
C PRO A 129 -2.45 7.79 -9.29
N SER A 130 -1.60 6.89 -8.82
CA SER A 130 -1.05 6.91 -7.47
C SER A 130 0.39 6.39 -7.42
N TYR A 131 1.02 6.53 -6.26
CA TYR A 131 2.39 6.11 -5.99
C TYR A 131 2.43 5.18 -4.77
N VAL A 132 3.08 4.04 -4.95
CA VAL A 132 3.31 3.04 -3.90
C VAL A 132 4.80 3.02 -3.57
N ASN A 133 5.16 3.27 -2.32
CA ASN A 133 6.53 3.07 -1.85
C ASN A 133 6.84 1.58 -1.78
N ILE A 134 7.85 1.13 -2.53
CA ILE A 134 8.28 -0.27 -2.56
C ILE A 134 8.69 -0.78 -1.16
N ASP A 135 9.27 0.08 -0.33
CA ASP A 135 9.67 -0.28 1.02
C ASP A 135 8.47 -0.34 2.00
N GLY A 136 7.29 0.15 1.59
CA GLY A 136 6.07 0.13 2.39
C GLY A 136 5.21 -1.12 2.17
N ILE A 137 5.52 -1.96 1.18
CA ILE A 137 4.68 -3.09 0.76
C ILE A 137 4.52 -4.12 1.90
N MET A 138 3.30 -4.21 2.44
CA MET A 138 2.95 -5.05 3.60
C MET A 138 2.67 -6.51 3.27
N ASN A 139 2.40 -6.84 2.01
CA ASN A 139 2.26 -8.22 1.57
C ASN A 139 3.63 -8.74 1.09
N LEU A 140 4.22 -9.66 1.84
CA LEU A 140 5.59 -10.13 1.63
C LEU A 140 5.79 -10.82 0.27
N GLY A 141 4.78 -11.56 -0.20
CA GLY A 141 4.83 -12.19 -1.52
C GLY A 141 4.81 -11.14 -2.63
N VAL A 142 3.92 -10.16 -2.54
CA VAL A 142 3.88 -9.02 -3.48
C VAL A 142 5.15 -8.17 -3.40
N TYR A 143 5.74 -8.00 -2.22
CA TYR A 143 7.03 -7.33 -2.05
C TYR A 143 8.12 -8.04 -2.83
N TYR A 144 8.26 -9.36 -2.66
CA TYR A 144 9.28 -10.13 -3.38
C TYR A 144 9.06 -10.14 -4.90
N GLU A 145 7.81 -10.32 -5.35
CA GLU A 145 7.46 -10.23 -6.76
C GLU A 145 7.81 -8.84 -7.34
N THR A 146 7.46 -7.78 -6.61
CA THR A 146 7.74 -6.40 -7.03
C THR A 146 9.24 -6.11 -7.06
N VAL A 147 10.00 -6.54 -6.06
CA VAL A 147 11.47 -6.37 -6.03
C VAL A 147 12.15 -7.16 -7.14
N ALA A 148 11.68 -8.36 -7.47
CA ALA A 148 12.22 -9.17 -8.55
C ALA A 148 12.08 -8.46 -9.91
N VAL A 149 10.94 -7.81 -10.16
CA VAL A 149 10.67 -7.10 -11.41
C VAL A 149 11.31 -5.70 -11.43
N CYS A 150 11.10 -4.92 -10.38
CA CYS A 150 11.43 -3.50 -10.33
C CYS A 150 12.84 -3.20 -9.80
N GLY A 151 13.51 -4.19 -9.20
CA GLY A 151 14.69 -3.97 -8.38
C GLY A 151 14.35 -3.42 -7.00
N LYS A 152 15.29 -3.52 -6.05
CA LYS A 152 15.12 -3.09 -4.66
C LYS A 152 14.87 -1.58 -4.52
N ASP A 153 15.32 -0.80 -5.49
CA ASP A 153 15.23 0.65 -5.53
C ASP A 153 14.09 1.16 -6.43
N GLY A 154 13.35 0.26 -7.07
CA GLY A 154 12.26 0.57 -8.00
C GLY A 154 12.69 1.11 -9.37
N SER A 155 14.00 1.18 -9.66
CA SER A 155 14.55 1.83 -10.86
C SER A 155 14.15 1.18 -12.19
N LYS A 156 13.79 -0.11 -12.20
CA LYS A 156 13.38 -0.85 -13.42
C LYS A 156 11.90 -0.68 -13.77
N CYS A 157 11.11 -0.09 -12.89
CA CYS A 157 9.69 0.16 -13.07
C CYS A 157 9.40 1.65 -13.22
N LYS A 158 8.21 1.96 -13.72
CA LYS A 158 7.71 3.34 -13.71
C LYS A 158 7.64 3.82 -12.26
N ASN A 159 8.18 5.00 -12.00
CA ASN A 159 8.30 5.57 -10.67
C ASN A 159 8.25 7.10 -10.74
N LEU A 160 8.27 7.78 -9.60
CA LEU A 160 8.13 9.24 -9.55
C LEU A 160 9.24 9.98 -10.30
N SER A 161 10.45 9.42 -10.43
CA SER A 161 11.56 10.07 -11.14
C SER A 161 11.43 10.01 -12.67
N THR A 162 10.56 9.13 -13.18
CA THR A 162 10.34 8.94 -14.63
C THR A 162 8.92 9.27 -15.06
N CYS A 163 7.96 9.14 -14.14
CA CYS A 163 6.53 9.35 -14.35
C CYS A 163 6.02 10.36 -13.30
N GLU A 164 6.06 11.62 -13.70
CA GLU A 164 5.66 12.78 -12.94
C GLU A 164 4.15 12.77 -12.61
N PRO A 165 3.71 13.61 -11.65
CA PRO A 165 2.31 13.66 -11.21
C PRO A 165 1.30 13.74 -12.35
N GLY A 166 0.28 12.89 -12.30
CA GLY A 166 -0.74 12.77 -13.34
C GLY A 166 -0.30 11.96 -14.57
N GLY A 167 0.77 11.18 -14.46
CA GLY A 167 1.27 10.34 -15.56
C GLY A 167 2.06 11.11 -16.61
N LYS A 168 2.65 12.25 -16.22
CA LYS A 168 3.46 13.10 -17.09
C LYS A 168 4.90 12.59 -17.14
N GLY A 169 5.73 13.16 -18.02
CA GLY A 169 7.11 12.72 -18.21
C GLY A 169 7.22 11.53 -19.16
N LYS A 170 8.38 10.85 -19.16
CA LYS A 170 8.67 9.77 -20.11
C LYS A 170 8.04 8.42 -19.69
N CYS A 171 7.71 8.27 -18.41
CA CYS A 171 7.09 7.09 -17.80
C CYS A 171 7.77 5.77 -18.25
N VAL A 172 9.11 5.75 -18.19
CA VAL A 172 9.97 4.65 -18.63
C VAL A 172 9.93 3.49 -17.63
N GLY A 173 9.94 2.27 -18.15
CA GLY A 173 9.94 1.05 -17.34
C GLY A 173 8.59 0.32 -17.36
N LYS A 174 8.55 -0.81 -16.67
CA LYS A 174 7.34 -1.63 -16.53
C LYS A 174 6.44 -1.10 -15.43
N ILE A 175 5.14 -1.38 -15.51
CA ILE A 175 4.26 -1.20 -14.34
C ILE A 175 4.67 -2.21 -13.27
N ALA A 176 4.78 -1.74 -12.03
CA ALA A 176 5.15 -2.59 -10.92
C ALA A 176 4.05 -3.61 -10.60
N PRO A 177 4.39 -4.87 -10.28
CA PRO A 177 3.41 -5.90 -9.89
C PRO A 177 2.45 -5.45 -8.78
N VAL A 178 2.94 -4.73 -7.76
CA VAL A 178 2.10 -4.18 -6.68
C VAL A 178 0.88 -3.39 -7.19
N CYS A 179 0.99 -2.71 -8.34
CA CYS A 179 -0.09 -1.89 -8.88
C CYS A 179 -1.33 -2.70 -9.25
N SER A 180 -1.19 -3.93 -9.77
CA SER A 180 -2.35 -4.75 -10.10
C SER A 180 -3.08 -5.21 -8.84
N TYR A 181 -2.36 -5.51 -7.76
CA TYR A 181 -2.96 -5.93 -6.49
C TYR A 181 -3.67 -4.76 -5.78
N VAL A 182 -3.09 -3.56 -5.82
CA VAL A 182 -3.75 -2.36 -5.30
C VAL A 182 -5.02 -2.06 -6.10
N ALA A 183 -4.96 -2.15 -7.43
CA ALA A 183 -6.12 -1.93 -8.30
C ALA A 183 -7.22 -3.00 -8.14
N ALA A 184 -6.83 -4.25 -7.89
CA ALA A 184 -7.74 -5.38 -7.73
C ALA A 184 -8.19 -5.61 -6.28
N GLN A 185 -7.77 -4.77 -5.32
CA GLN A 185 -8.11 -4.91 -3.91
C GLN A 185 -9.62 -5.11 -3.72
N ASN A 186 -10.00 -6.20 -3.06
CA ASN A 186 -11.40 -6.56 -2.88
C ASN A 186 -11.60 -7.36 -1.59
N ARG A 187 -12.22 -6.74 -0.59
CA ARG A 187 -12.52 -7.36 0.72
C ARG A 187 -13.12 -8.78 0.65
N LYS A 188 -13.81 -9.13 -0.43
CA LYS A 188 -14.53 -10.39 -0.60
C LYS A 188 -13.76 -11.46 -1.39
N ASP A 189 -12.59 -11.14 -1.94
CA ASP A 189 -11.80 -12.10 -2.73
C ASP A 189 -10.31 -11.99 -2.37
N ASP A 190 -9.86 -12.90 -1.50
CA ASP A 190 -8.49 -12.98 -1.03
C ASP A 190 -7.50 -13.38 -2.14
N ARG A 191 -7.98 -14.00 -3.23
CA ARG A 191 -7.11 -14.46 -4.33
C ARG A 191 -6.56 -13.31 -5.14
N VAL A 192 -7.25 -12.17 -5.17
CA VAL A 192 -6.81 -10.97 -5.92
C VAL A 192 -6.39 -9.83 -4.99
N SER A 193 -6.76 -9.90 -3.72
CA SER A 193 -6.51 -8.82 -2.76
C SER A 193 -5.04 -8.70 -2.38
N PHE A 194 -4.57 -7.45 -2.33
CA PHE A 194 -3.28 -7.12 -1.75
C PHE A 194 -3.24 -7.44 -0.25
N ILE A 195 -4.29 -7.08 0.49
CA ILE A 195 -4.50 -7.47 1.89
C ILE A 195 -5.93 -8.01 2.06
N PRO A 196 -6.11 -9.30 2.39
CA PRO A 196 -7.41 -9.91 2.69
C PRO A 196 -8.27 -9.12 3.70
N GLY A 197 -9.58 -9.04 3.47
CA GLY A 197 -10.52 -8.46 4.44
C GLY A 197 -10.59 -6.93 4.51
N TYR A 198 -9.91 -6.20 3.60
CA TYR A 198 -9.95 -4.74 3.51
C TYR A 198 -10.53 -4.23 2.20
N ASP A 199 -11.06 -3.01 2.22
CA ASP A 199 -11.73 -2.43 1.06
C ASP A 199 -10.75 -1.76 0.11
N LEU A 200 -9.72 -1.12 0.67
CA LEU A 200 -8.75 -0.31 -0.06
C LEU A 200 -7.36 -0.45 0.55
N ILE A 201 -6.36 -0.06 -0.25
CA ILE A 201 -4.98 0.14 0.19
C ILE A 201 -4.67 1.63 0.16
N SER A 202 -3.96 2.13 1.16
CA SER A 202 -3.51 3.51 1.17
C SER A 202 -2.29 3.70 0.27
N THR A 203 -2.32 4.74 -0.56
CA THR A 203 -1.24 5.12 -1.48
C THR A 203 -1.16 6.64 -1.59
N TYR A 204 -0.11 7.18 -2.19
CA TYR A 204 0.03 8.62 -2.35
C TYR A 204 -0.45 9.12 -3.71
N SER A 205 -1.11 10.28 -3.73
CA SER A 205 -1.33 11.07 -4.93
C SER A 205 -1.20 12.57 -4.63
N PHE A 206 -1.06 13.35 -5.70
CA PHE A 206 -0.87 14.80 -5.63
C PHE A 206 -2.20 15.58 -5.58
N ASP A 207 -3.36 14.90 -5.59
CA ASP A 207 -4.68 15.52 -5.76
C ASP A 207 -5.02 16.56 -4.69
N MET A 208 -4.47 16.41 -3.49
CA MET A 208 -4.74 17.30 -2.35
C MET A 208 -3.66 18.39 -2.19
N ASN A 209 -2.56 18.34 -2.93
CA ASN A 209 -1.39 19.19 -2.66
C ASN A 209 -1.70 20.68 -2.72
N LYS A 210 -2.56 21.12 -3.64
CA LYS A 210 -2.99 22.53 -3.73
C LYS A 210 -3.83 22.95 -2.52
N ALA A 211 -4.80 22.11 -2.13
CA ALA A 211 -5.70 22.41 -1.02
C ALA A 211 -5.01 22.41 0.35
N TYR A 212 -3.80 21.84 0.44
CA TYR A 212 -3.04 21.72 1.68
C TYR A 212 -1.71 22.49 1.68
N ASP A 213 -1.48 23.35 0.69
CA ASP A 213 -0.22 24.08 0.48
C ASP A 213 1.01 23.17 0.65
N ALA A 214 1.06 22.13 -0.18
CA ALA A 214 2.14 21.15 -0.12
C ALA A 214 3.49 21.83 -0.32
N ALA A 215 4.39 21.60 0.63
CA ALA A 215 5.69 22.26 0.73
C ALA A 215 6.81 21.54 -0.04
N GLY A 216 6.49 20.40 -0.65
CA GLY A 216 7.49 19.48 -1.21
C GLY A 216 8.42 18.91 -0.12
N PRO A 217 9.46 18.15 -0.51
CA PRO A 217 10.31 17.41 0.43
C PRO A 217 11.09 18.26 1.46
N LYS A 218 11.28 19.56 1.19
CA LYS A 218 12.14 20.44 2.00
C LYS A 218 11.45 21.70 2.53
N GLY A 219 10.23 22.02 2.08
CA GLY A 219 9.63 23.33 2.34
C GLY A 219 8.79 23.42 3.61
N GLY A 220 8.43 22.30 4.24
CA GLY A 220 7.53 22.32 5.38
C GLY A 220 8.25 22.34 6.73
N PRO A 221 7.50 22.56 7.83
CA PRO A 221 8.03 22.61 9.19
C PRO A 221 8.88 21.37 9.53
N ALA A 222 10.04 21.61 10.15
CA ALA A 222 10.89 20.56 10.66
C ALA A 222 10.49 20.22 12.10
N CYS A 223 9.98 19.01 12.30
CA CYS A 223 9.64 18.45 13.60
C CYS A 223 10.75 17.52 14.08
N SER A 224 10.97 17.50 15.39
CA SER A 224 11.95 16.63 16.02
C SER A 224 11.33 15.90 17.20
N ASN A 225 11.75 14.64 17.40
CA ASN A 225 11.28 13.76 18.47
C ASN A 225 9.76 13.59 18.50
N ILE A 226 9.14 13.49 17.32
CA ILE A 226 7.69 13.23 17.19
C ILE A 226 7.43 11.76 16.85
N ASP A 227 6.22 11.31 17.15
CA ASP A 227 5.69 10.04 16.65
C ASP A 227 5.01 10.30 15.31
N VAL A 228 5.18 9.38 14.35
CA VAL A 228 4.54 9.46 13.02
C VAL A 228 3.91 8.13 12.66
N ALA A 229 2.74 8.16 12.03
CA ALA A 229 2.19 7.02 11.32
C ALA A 229 2.88 6.90 9.95
N GLY A 230 2.91 5.71 9.34
CA GLY A 230 3.09 5.65 7.90
C GLY A 230 2.04 4.77 7.28
N CYS A 231 1.20 5.41 6.48
CA CYS A 231 0.00 4.79 5.95
C CYS A 231 0.22 4.22 4.54
N MET A 232 1.38 4.43 3.93
CA MET A 232 1.60 3.91 2.58
C MET A 232 1.58 2.38 2.54
N ALA A 233 0.83 1.84 1.58
CA ALA A 233 0.49 0.43 1.41
C ALA A 233 -0.17 -0.23 2.65
N GLN A 234 -0.81 0.57 3.52
CA GLN A 234 -1.56 0.07 4.67
C GLN A 234 -3.01 -0.27 4.32
N PRO A 235 -3.62 -1.21 5.06
CA PRO A 235 -4.99 -1.65 4.82
C PRO A 235 -6.01 -0.64 5.33
N CYS A 236 -7.07 -0.43 4.54
CA CYS A 236 -8.11 0.56 4.81
C CYS A 236 -9.53 0.01 4.62
N LYS A 237 -10.47 0.53 5.41
CA LYS A 237 -11.90 0.26 5.25
C LYS A 237 -12.65 1.56 4.97
N TYR A 238 -13.64 1.49 4.09
CA TYR A 238 -14.51 2.63 3.86
C TYR A 238 -15.24 3.04 5.14
N GLU A 239 -15.54 4.33 5.25
CA GLU A 239 -16.48 4.80 6.27
C GLU A 239 -17.88 4.22 6.01
N LYS A 240 -18.62 3.95 7.09
CA LYS A 240 -19.97 3.38 6.97
C LYS A 240 -20.86 4.37 6.19
N GLY A 241 -21.37 3.93 5.04
CA GLY A 241 -22.28 4.71 4.22
C GLY A 241 -21.61 5.72 3.27
N SER A 242 -20.28 5.77 3.19
CA SER A 242 -19.56 6.65 2.27
C SER A 242 -18.37 5.94 1.61
N LYS A 243 -18.13 6.26 0.33
CA LYS A 243 -16.89 5.86 -0.38
C LYS A 243 -15.90 7.02 -0.52
N GLU A 244 -16.21 8.18 0.04
CA GLU A 244 -15.36 9.37 -0.04
C GLU A 244 -14.17 9.31 0.93
N PHE A 245 -14.36 8.62 2.06
CA PHE A 245 -13.35 8.50 3.11
C PHE A 245 -13.14 7.04 3.51
N ALA A 246 -11.93 6.76 3.97
CA ALA A 246 -11.56 5.47 4.51
C ALA A 246 -10.76 5.65 5.81
N ASN A 247 -10.82 4.65 6.67
CA ASN A 247 -10.03 4.56 7.90
C ASN A 247 -8.96 3.49 7.69
N CYS A 248 -7.70 3.89 7.81
CA CYS A 248 -6.54 3.04 7.60
C CYS A 248 -5.83 2.75 8.93
N THR A 249 -5.43 1.51 9.16
CA THR A 249 -4.63 1.14 10.33
C THR A 249 -3.16 1.25 9.97
N CYS A 250 -2.50 2.29 10.48
CA CYS A 250 -1.12 2.61 10.14
C CYS A 250 -0.19 2.36 11.33
N PRO A 251 0.94 1.68 11.15
CA PRO A 251 1.94 1.53 12.22
C PRO A 251 2.57 2.88 12.57
N ILE A 252 2.93 3.03 13.84
CA ILE A 252 3.59 4.24 14.37
C ILE A 252 5.08 3.98 14.54
N THR A 253 5.91 4.88 14.01
CA THR A 253 7.31 4.99 14.39
C THR A 253 7.47 6.04 15.47
N LYS A 254 8.08 5.63 16.57
CA LYS A 254 8.26 6.43 17.77
C LYS A 254 9.51 7.29 17.69
N ASN A 255 9.46 8.48 18.27
CA ASN A 255 10.64 9.34 18.50
C ASN A 255 11.47 9.59 17.23
N VAL A 256 10.81 9.85 16.09
CA VAL A 256 11.49 10.22 14.85
C VAL A 256 12.30 11.49 15.09
N LYS A 257 13.62 11.39 14.93
CA LYS A 257 14.57 12.46 15.26
C LYS A 257 14.42 13.69 14.38
N SER A 258 14.09 13.48 13.11
CA SER A 258 13.88 14.54 12.13
C SER A 258 12.77 14.11 11.18
N PHE A 259 11.70 14.89 11.13
CA PHE A 259 10.60 14.71 10.20
C PHE A 259 10.22 16.08 9.62
N ARG A 260 9.90 16.14 8.34
CA ARG A 260 9.37 17.35 7.72
C ARG A 260 7.94 17.12 7.32
N LEU A 261 7.04 17.96 7.85
CA LEU A 261 5.65 17.95 7.43
C LEU A 261 5.58 18.38 5.96
N HIS A 262 4.69 17.76 5.20
CA HIS A 262 4.58 18.06 3.77
C HIS A 262 3.68 19.26 3.46
N SER A 263 3.11 19.91 4.48
CA SER A 263 2.30 21.13 4.32
C SER A 263 3.01 22.31 4.99
N LYS A 264 3.04 23.47 4.32
CA LYS A 264 3.71 24.69 4.85
C LYS A 264 3.04 25.25 6.11
N ILE A 265 1.76 24.94 6.29
CA ILE A 265 0.90 25.49 7.33
C ILE A 265 0.57 24.49 8.44
N ALA A 266 1.15 23.28 8.38
CA ALA A 266 1.02 22.30 9.44
C ALA A 266 1.85 22.70 10.67
N SER A 267 1.56 22.08 11.81
CA SER A 267 2.30 22.31 13.07
C SER A 267 2.81 20.98 13.63
N CYS A 268 4.00 21.02 14.24
CA CYS A 268 4.53 19.89 15.00
C CYS A 268 3.75 19.62 16.30
N ASP A 269 3.02 20.63 16.79
CA ASP A 269 2.24 20.55 18.01
C ASP A 269 0.86 19.97 17.72
N LEU A 270 0.73 18.66 17.93
CA LEU A 270 -0.54 17.96 17.86
C LEU A 270 -1.17 17.77 19.24
N PRO A 271 -2.52 17.76 19.34
CA PRO A 271 -3.19 17.32 20.55
C PRO A 271 -2.74 15.91 20.96
N LYS A 272 -2.71 15.64 22.27
CA LYS A 272 -2.32 14.32 22.80
C LYS A 272 -3.17 13.21 22.17
N GLY A 273 -2.50 12.16 21.70
CA GLY A 273 -3.14 10.99 21.08
C GLY A 273 -3.34 11.09 19.58
N TYR A 274 -2.76 12.09 18.92
CA TYR A 274 -2.73 12.23 17.46
C TYR A 274 -1.28 12.25 16.96
N VAL A 275 -1.06 11.76 15.74
CA VAL A 275 0.23 11.75 15.04
C VAL A 275 0.03 12.20 13.61
N TRP A 276 1.05 12.74 12.98
CA TRP A 276 1.04 12.96 11.53
C TRP A 276 1.31 11.65 10.78
N GLU A 277 0.80 11.54 9.55
CA GLU A 277 1.31 10.59 8.55
C GLU A 277 2.62 11.08 7.92
#